data_AF-A0A183FXJ8-F1
#
_entry.id   AF-A0A183FXJ8-F1
#
_cell.length_a   1.000
_cell.length_b   1.000
_cell.length_c   1.000
_cell.angle_alpha   90.00
_cell.angle_beta   90.00
_cell.angle_gamma   90.00
#
_symmetry.space_group_name_H-M   'P 1'
#
loop_
_entity.id
_entity.type
_entity.pdbx_description
1 polymer ?
#
loop_
_entity_poly.entity_id
_entity_poly.type
_entity_poly.pdbx_seq_one_letter_code
_entity_poly.pdbx_strand_id
1 'polypeptide(L)' 'MHVRCAGAGFIYSGTKSESATATCVFCFKEMIFEEQDDPWEEHKSHTKNCAFVEVNKLDEKEWIVGDFTHLAAVA' A
#
# COMPACT_ATOMS: atom_id res chain seq x y z
N MET A 1 -6.44 11.93 5.27
CA MET A 1 -5.51 10.80 5.42
C MET A 1 -6.07 9.49 4.84
N HIS A 2 -7.21 8.96 5.32
CA HIS A 2 -7.70 7.61 4.99
C HIS A 2 -7.74 7.22 3.50
N VAL A 3 -8.27 8.08 2.61
CA VAL A 3 -8.37 7.78 1.17
C VAL A 3 -7.00 7.68 0.48
N ARG A 4 -5.99 8.44 0.95
CA ARG A 4 -4.64 8.43 0.36
C ARG A 4 -3.90 7.13 0.68
N CYS A 5 -4.11 6.56 1.87
CA CYS A 5 -3.53 5.28 2.26
C CYS A 5 -4.07 4.12 1.40
N ALA A 6 -5.38 4.12 1.12
CA ALA A 6 -6.00 3.10 0.28
C ALA A 6 -5.41 3.09 -1.14
N GLY A 7 -5.21 4.27 -1.75
CA GLY A 7 -4.57 4.38 -3.06
C GLY A 7 -3.11 3.90 -3.09
N ALA A 8 -2.41 3.89 -1.96
CA ALA A 8 -1.06 3.36 -1.81
C ALA A 8 -1.02 1.87 -1.41
N GLY A 9 -2.17 1.18 -1.42
CA GLY A 9 -2.28 -0.25 -1.14
C GLY A 9 -2.47 -0.61 0.33
N PHE A 10 -2.78 0.35 1.20
CA PHE A 10 -2.96 0.14 2.64
C PHE A 10 -4.43 0.06 3.05
N ILE A 11 -4.72 -0.86 3.97
CA ILE A 11 -6.00 -0.93 4.69
C ILE A 11 -5.80 -0.52 6.14
N TYR A 12 -6.83 0.05 6.76
CA TYR A 12 -6.80 0.36 8.19
C TYR A 12 -6.63 -0.92 9.02
N SER A 13 -5.61 -0.97 9.87
CA SER A 13 -5.29 -2.08 10.77
C SER A 13 -5.22 -1.65 12.24
N GLY A 14 -5.56 -0.39 12.53
CA GLY A 14 -5.46 0.19 13.86
C GLY A 14 -6.33 -0.47 14.93
N THR A 15 -5.83 -0.42 16.16
CA THR A 15 -6.53 -0.89 17.37
C THR A 15 -7.02 0.29 18.20
N LYS A 16 -7.70 0.03 19.33
CA LYS A 16 -8.07 1.09 20.29
C LYS A 16 -6.86 1.81 20.89
N SER A 17 -5.70 1.13 20.99
CA SER A 17 -4.46 1.71 21.51
C SER A 17 -3.59 2.35 20.44
N GLU A 18 -3.70 1.89 19.19
CA GLU A 18 -2.91 2.37 18.05
C GLU A 18 -3.84 2.64 16.87
N SER A 19 -4.57 3.76 16.93
CA SER A 19 -5.69 4.06 16.03
C SER A 19 -5.28 4.62 14.67
N ALA A 20 -3.99 4.63 14.34
CA ALA A 20 -3.46 5.24 13.11
C ALA A 20 -2.64 4.26 12.25
N THR A 21 -2.62 2.96 12.60
CA THR A 21 -1.88 1.98 11.80
C THR A 21 -2.67 1.54 10.57
N ALA A 22 -1.93 1.31 9.50
CA ALA A 22 -2.44 0.75 8.26
C ALA A 22 -1.45 -0.29 7.72
N THR A 23 -1.98 -1.35 7.09
CA THR A 23 -1.19 -2.46 6.58
C THR A 23 -1.35 -2.58 5.07
N CYS A 24 -0.23 -2.70 4.35
CA CYS A 24 -0.27 -2.96 2.93
C CYS A 24 -0.79 -4.37 2.64
N VAL A 25 -1.74 -4.52 1.71
CA VAL A 25 -2.34 -5.83 1.37
C VAL A 25 -1.42 -6.73 0.54
N PHE A 26 -0.34 -6.20 -0.03
CA PHE A 26 0.58 -6.97 -0.90
C PHE A 26 1.89 -7.35 -0.21
N CYS A 27 2.40 -6.52 0.70
CA CYS A 27 3.67 -6.79 1.40
C CYS A 27 3.51 -6.95 2.91
N PHE A 28 2.29 -6.81 3.43
CA PHE A 28 1.95 -6.91 4.86
C PHE A 28 2.72 -5.97 5.78
N LYS A 29 3.36 -4.93 5.22
CA LYS A 29 4.04 -3.90 6.00
C LYS A 29 2.99 -3.04 6.72
N GLU A 30 3.09 -3.01 8.05
CA GLU A 30 2.34 -2.09 8.89
C GLU A 30 3.09 -0.76 9.04
N MET A 31 2.36 0.35 8.94
CA MET A 31 2.88 1.71 9.02
C MET A 31 1.90 2.63 9.76
N ILE A 32 2.45 3.65 10.41
CA ILE A 32 1.69 4.78 10.96
C ILE A 32 1.98 5.97 10.04
N PHE A 33 0.94 6.68 9.62
CA PHE A 33 1.07 7.86 8.77
C PHE A 33 0.76 9.13 9.56
N GLU A 34 1.60 10.14 9.42
CA GLU A 34 1.35 11.51 9.87
C GLU A 34 0.59 12.30 8.79
N GLU A 35 0.00 13.44 9.16
CA GLU A 35 -0.89 14.20 8.26
C GLU A 35 -0.19 14.68 6.98
N GLN A 36 1.10 14.98 7.07
CA GLN A 36 1.92 15.48 5.97
C GLN A 36 2.51 14.39 5.07
N ASP A 37 2.45 13.12 5.48
CA ASP A 37 3.10 12.05 4.74
C ASP A 37 2.40 11.81 3.40
N ASP A 38 3.16 11.43 2.37
CA ASP A 38 2.60 10.82 1.17
C ASP A 38 2.67 9.31 1.29
N PRO A 39 1.52 8.61 1.43
CA PRO A 39 1.54 7.17 1.66
C PRO A 39 2.24 6.37 0.56
N TRP A 40 2.27 6.89 -0.67
CA TRP A 40 2.94 6.21 -1.77
C TRP A 40 4.46 6.41 -1.73
N GLU A 41 4.93 7.64 -1.48
CA GLU A 41 6.36 7.90 -1.29
C GLU A 41 6.93 7.11 -0.10
N GLU A 42 6.18 7.04 1.01
CA GLU A 42 6.53 6.24 2.18
C GLU A 42 6.57 4.73 1.88
N HIS A 43 5.61 4.22 1.11
CA HIS A 43 5.61 2.81 0.69
C HIS A 43 6.86 2.47 -0.13
N LYS A 44 7.20 3.33 -1.10
CA LYS A 44 8.39 3.17 -1.95
C LYS A 44 9.69 3.28 -1.17
N SER A 45 9.78 4.21 -0.20
CA SER A 45 11.01 4.44 0.57
C SER A 45 11.31 3.26 1.50
N HIS A 46 10.29 2.67 2.13
CA HIS A 46 10.43 1.61 3.12
C HIS A 46 10.35 0.19 2.57
N THR A 47 9.76 -0.01 1.38
CA THR A 47 9.37 -1.35 0.89
C THR A 47 9.53 -1.49 -0.62
N LYS A 48 10.74 -1.24 -1.13
CA LYS A 48 11.07 -1.29 -2.58
C LYS A 48 10.75 -2.63 -3.27
N ASN A 49 10.71 -3.72 -2.52
CA ASN A 49 10.44 -5.07 -3.05
C ASN A 49 8.97 -5.50 -2.90
N CYS A 50 8.07 -4.58 -2.56
CA CYS A 50 6.63 -4.86 -2.60
C CYS A 50 6.19 -4.98 -4.07
N ALA A 51 5.49 -6.05 -4.44
CA ALA A 51 5.05 -6.24 -5.82
C ALA A 51 4.18 -5.08 -6.34
N PHE A 52 3.39 -4.44 -5.46
CA PHE A 52 2.62 -3.26 -5.82
C PHE A 52 3.50 -2.05 -6.13
N VAL A 53 4.58 -1.86 -5.36
CA VAL A 53 5.61 -0.86 -5.63
C VAL A 53 6.36 -1.16 -6.93
N GLU A 54 6.67 -2.42 -7.21
CA GLU A 54 7.33 -2.85 -8.45
C GLU A 54 6.45 -2.59 -9.69
N VAL A 55 5.15 -2.88 -9.61
CA VAL A 55 4.19 -2.60 -10.70
C VAL A 55 4.06 -1.10 -10.94
N ASN A 56 4.09 -0.27 -9.89
CA ASN A 56 4.07 1.19 -9.96
C ASN A 56 2.92 1.76 -10.82
N LYS A 57 1.74 1.14 -10.74
CA LYS A 57 0.49 1.58 -11.39
C LYS A 57 -0.61 1.66 -10.33
N LEU A 58 -0.94 2.88 -9.91
CA LEU A 58 -1.90 3.10 -8.83
C LEU A 58 -3.36 3.00 -9.29
N ASP A 59 -3.64 3.27 -10.57
CA ASP A 59 -4.96 3.06 -11.14
C ASP A 59 -5.07 1.60 -11.64
N GLU A 60 -5.96 0.84 -11.02
CA GLU A 60 -6.27 -0.55 -11.38
C GLU A 60 -6.66 -0.71 -12.86
N LYS A 61 -7.17 0.35 -13.50
CA LYS A 61 -7.53 0.34 -14.93
C LYS A 61 -6.32 0.29 -15.86
N GLU A 62 -5.13 0.63 -15.36
CA GLU A 62 -3.87 0.55 -16.10
C GLU A 62 -3.22 -0.84 -16.02
N TRP A 63 -3.75 -1.72 -15.18
CA TRP A 63 -3.22 -3.06 -15.02
C TRP A 63 -3.51 -3.90 -16.26
N ILE A 64 -2.49 -4.60 -16.75
CA ILE A 64 -2.67 -5.70 -17.69
C ILE A 64 -2.78 -7.02 -16.94
N VAL A 65 -3.20 -8.08 -17.64
CA VAL A 65 -3.31 -9.43 -17.05
C VAL A 65 -2.01 -9.84 -16.33
N GLY A 66 -0.85 -9.51 -16.90
CA GLY A 66 0.45 -9.80 -16.28
C GLY A 66 0.64 -9.13 -14.92
N ASP A 67 0.25 -7.85 -14.79
CA ASP A 67 0.34 -7.12 -13.52
C ASP A 67 -0.60 -7.75 -12.49
N PHE A 68 -1.85 -8.03 -12.88
CA PHE A 68 -2.83 -8.67 -12.02
C PHE A 68 -2.34 -10.03 -11.51
N THR A 69 -1.78 -10.86 -12.41
CA THR A 69 -1.24 -12.17 -12.01
C THR A 69 -0.04 -12.06 -11.09
N HIS A 70 0.83 -11.05 -11.26
CA HIS A 70 1.97 -10.80 -10.40
C HIS A 70 1.52 -10.38 -8.99
N LEU A 71 0.59 -9.44 -8.92
CA LEU A 71 0.04 -8.95 -7.65
C LEU A 71 -0.78 -10.02 -6.91
N ALA A 72 -1.59 -10.80 -7.62
CA ALA A 72 -2.40 -11.87 -7.03
C ALA A 72 -1.58 -13.06 -6.52
N ALA A 73 -0.35 -13.25 -7.02
CA ALA A 73 0.52 -14.33 -6.57
C ALA A 73 1.16 -14.07 -5.18
N VAL A 74 1.14 -12.82 -4.71
CA VAL A 74 1.79 -12.40 -3.47
C VAL A 74 0.84 -11.79 -2.43
N ALA A 75 -0.44 -11.61 -2.79
CA ALA A 75 -1.49 -11.10 -1.92
C ALA A 75 -2.14 -12.21 -1.07
#